data_AF-A0A1H8HB45-F1
#
_entry.id   AF-A0A1H8HB45-F1
#
_cell.length_a   1.000
_cell.length_b   1.000
_cell.length_c   1.000
_cell.angle_alpha   90.00
_cell.angle_beta   90.00
_cell.angle_gamma   90.00
#
_symmetry.space_group_name_H-M   'P 1'
#
loop_
_entity.id
_entity.type
_entity.pdbx_description
1 polymer ?
#
loop_
_entity_poly.entity_id
_entity_poly.type
_entity_poly.pdbx_seq_one_letter_code
_entity_poly.pdbx_strand_id
1 'polypeptide(L)'
;MKVTLLSTDDLIPIIVSSILFIFLSTIHKTLISEKYSSILQFRAEEDIKRTVSSTVIRIIYIILGTYFLYSICNYSEKQIVLGIFIVTFLNIWPAIIQNHLLKFRNNTTEWSLLLHYIIFVIVSITICKLTITIFIPVLKGAKLFVFLDNKAMTFIISLFLIAFPIELEKIIDKLFRVVIIENADSYREELYILENQLNMKNYYIEKNKIIIDSVARKYDINIDILEAILKLEIFYRRRLFYPIFEKILCKYFSNYAIKKDISVGIAQIKISTAEKILNKDSREFIKKICYDDMNIDVCARLIKLLIDNYENKNSDFYIYEFDIYQYISLEYLGGCFMNKTMMLYSSILRGVMKNKELYYCGMGDNRYSVIITKENIIREEYNKLKNFIDKLENSRKIEMKKMIFIENERIDIEIICYSSETIKEIKKNLEKKYICKVNII
;
A
#
# COMPACT_ATOMS: atom_id res chain seq x y z
N MET A 1 -14.35 16.34 43.39
CA MET A 1 -14.37 15.92 41.97
C MET A 1 -15.83 15.87 41.52
N LYS A 2 -16.33 16.88 40.79
CA LYS A 2 -17.70 16.85 40.24
C LYS A 2 -17.72 15.85 39.08
N VAL A 3 -18.28 14.66 39.31
CA VAL A 3 -18.64 13.73 38.24
C VAL A 3 -19.83 14.37 37.52
N THR A 4 -19.56 15.08 36.42
CA THR A 4 -20.64 15.50 35.52
C THR A 4 -21.02 14.30 34.70
N LEU A 5 -22.27 13.88 34.81
CA LEU A 5 -22.83 12.87 33.92
C LEU A 5 -22.76 13.34 32.47
N LEU A 6 -22.46 12.41 31.57
CA LEU A 6 -22.57 12.60 30.13
C LEU A 6 -24.03 12.91 29.77
N SER A 7 -24.25 14.04 29.13
CA SER A 7 -25.55 14.37 28.55
C SER A 7 -25.63 13.83 27.12
N THR A 8 -26.85 13.67 26.58
CA THR A 8 -27.06 13.33 25.16
C THR A 8 -26.41 14.36 24.23
N ASP A 9 -26.34 15.61 24.69
CA ASP A 9 -25.81 16.74 23.92
C ASP A 9 -24.28 16.70 23.80
N ASP A 10 -23.59 15.94 24.67
CA ASP A 10 -22.14 15.73 24.61
C ASP A 10 -21.73 14.71 23.52
N LEU A 11 -22.68 13.90 23.03
CA LEU A 11 -22.41 12.75 22.18
C LEU A 11 -21.93 13.16 20.79
N ILE A 12 -22.56 14.17 20.18
CA ILE A 12 -22.15 14.71 18.87
C ILE A 12 -20.74 15.33 18.94
N PRO A 13 -20.43 16.24 19.89
CA PRO A 13 -19.07 16.75 20.07
C PRO A 13 -18.01 15.66 20.26
N ILE A 14 -18.31 14.60 21.02
CA ILE A 14 -17.40 13.47 21.21
C ILE A 14 -17.15 12.75 19.89
N ILE A 15 -18.20 12.46 19.11
CA ILE A 15 -18.07 11.82 17.79
C ILE A 15 -17.23 12.69 16.85
N VAL A 16 -17.51 13.99 16.77
CA VAL A 16 -16.76 14.92 15.91
C VAL A 16 -15.30 15.00 16.33
N SER A 17 -15.04 15.07 17.65
CA SER A 17 -13.69 15.02 18.20
C SER A 17 -12.97 13.73 17.80
N SER A 18 -13.62 12.57 17.97
CA SER A 18 -13.06 11.29 17.56
C SER A 18 -12.77 11.22 16.06
N ILE A 19 -13.67 11.70 15.19
CA ILE A 19 -13.45 11.72 13.73
C ILE A 19 -12.25 12.60 13.38
N LEU A 20 -12.15 13.80 13.98
CA LEU A 20 -11.01 14.70 13.76
C LEU A 20 -9.70 14.04 14.16
N PHE A 21 -9.62 13.43 15.34
CA PHE A 21 -8.40 12.78 15.81
C PHE A 21 -8.08 11.49 15.04
N ILE A 22 -9.07 10.74 14.54
CA ILE A 22 -8.84 9.64 13.60
C ILE A 22 -8.21 10.16 12.31
N PHE A 23 -8.72 11.27 11.78
CA PHE A 23 -8.18 11.90 10.57
C PHE A 23 -6.75 12.41 10.78
N LEU A 24 -6.47 13.13 11.88
CA LEU A 24 -5.13 13.62 12.23
C LEU A 24 -4.15 12.46 12.49
N SER A 25 -4.60 11.43 13.21
CA SER A 25 -3.84 10.21 13.43
C SER A 25 -3.50 9.54 12.10
N THR A 26 -4.42 9.58 11.11
CA THR A 26 -4.22 9.05 9.76
C THR A 26 -3.18 9.84 8.96
N ILE A 27 -3.20 11.19 9.02
CA ILE A 27 -2.21 12.04 8.35
C ILE A 27 -0.78 11.76 8.85
N HIS A 28 -0.63 11.53 10.16
CA HIS A 28 0.66 11.16 10.73
C HIS A 28 1.24 9.90 10.05
N LYS A 29 0.40 8.92 9.75
CA LYS A 29 0.77 7.62 9.17
C LYS A 29 1.24 7.69 7.72
N THR A 30 0.92 8.76 7.02
CA THR A 30 1.30 9.00 5.62
C THR A 30 2.55 9.87 5.51
N LEU A 31 2.85 10.68 6.54
CA LEU A 31 4.06 11.50 6.61
C LEU A 31 5.29 10.71 7.07
N ILE A 32 5.09 9.66 7.85
CA ILE A 32 6.10 8.65 8.19
C ILE A 32 5.72 7.37 7.43
N SER A 33 6.64 6.80 6.63
CA SER A 33 6.32 5.65 5.75
C SER A 33 5.67 4.48 6.50
N GLU A 34 4.85 3.72 5.79
CA GLU A 34 3.83 2.76 6.26
C GLU A 34 4.24 1.70 7.29
N LYS A 35 5.52 1.56 7.62
CA LYS A 35 5.97 0.57 8.61
C LYS A 35 5.69 0.95 10.08
N TYR A 36 5.17 2.16 10.41
CA TYR A 36 5.28 2.67 11.80
C TYR A 36 4.14 3.51 12.36
N SER A 37 2.90 3.14 12.09
CA SER A 37 1.77 3.83 12.75
C SER A 37 0.57 2.95 13.03
N SER A 38 0.73 1.65 12.79
CA SER A 38 0.00 0.67 13.54
C SER A 38 0.79 0.45 14.83
N ILE A 39 0.15 0.67 15.97
CA ILE A 39 0.74 0.31 17.28
C ILE A 39 1.03 -1.22 17.34
N LEU A 40 0.51 -1.97 16.36
CA LEU A 40 0.88 -3.33 15.97
C LEU A 40 2.36 -3.55 15.64
N GLN A 41 3.10 -2.51 15.24
CA GLN A 41 4.48 -2.62 14.74
C GLN A 41 5.57 -2.14 15.73
N PHE A 42 5.24 -1.93 17.01
CA PHE A 42 6.27 -1.79 18.06
C PHE A 42 7.19 -3.01 18.19
N ARG A 43 6.83 -4.09 17.53
CA ARG A 43 7.31 -5.43 17.79
C ARG A 43 8.41 -5.83 16.75
N ALA A 44 8.68 -5.03 15.69
CA ALA A 44 9.54 -5.47 14.57
C ALA A 44 10.80 -4.66 14.21
N GLU A 45 10.99 -3.38 14.53
CA GLU A 45 12.22 -2.67 14.09
C GLU A 45 12.67 -1.57 15.07
N GLU A 46 13.87 -1.75 15.61
CA GLU A 46 14.54 -0.93 16.64
C GLU A 46 15.11 0.39 16.08
N ASP A 47 14.33 1.49 16.13
CA ASP A 47 14.90 2.83 15.90
C ASP A 47 14.31 3.86 16.88
N ILE A 48 15.02 4.08 17.99
CA ILE A 48 14.65 5.05 19.05
C ILE A 48 14.40 6.44 18.43
N LYS A 49 15.13 6.85 17.38
CA LYS A 49 14.93 8.15 16.74
C LYS A 49 13.57 8.24 16.04
N ARG A 50 13.05 7.12 15.54
CA ARG A 50 11.74 7.05 14.88
C ARG A 50 10.60 7.04 15.88
N THR A 51 10.70 6.32 17.00
CA THR A 51 9.69 6.42 18.08
C THR A 51 9.57 7.87 18.53
N VAL A 52 10.70 8.54 18.78
CA VAL A 52 10.72 9.94 19.20
C VAL A 52 10.05 10.84 18.16
N SER A 53 10.33 10.63 16.88
CA SER A 53 9.70 11.39 15.80
C SER A 53 8.18 11.17 15.75
N SER A 54 7.73 9.92 15.91
CA SER A 54 6.31 9.54 15.96
C SER A 54 5.60 10.17 17.16
N THR A 55 6.20 10.10 18.34
CA THR A 55 5.69 10.72 19.58
C THR A 55 5.59 12.24 19.46
N VAL A 56 6.59 12.89 18.87
CA VAL A 56 6.60 14.34 18.63
C VAL A 56 5.46 14.74 17.69
N ILE A 57 5.30 14.06 16.55
CA ILE A 57 4.19 14.35 15.63
C ILE A 57 2.84 14.11 16.30
N ARG A 58 2.74 13.05 17.13
CA ARG A 58 1.54 12.77 17.94
C ARG A 58 1.19 13.92 18.87
N ILE A 59 2.17 14.40 19.64
CA ILE A 59 2.00 15.54 20.53
C ILE A 59 1.53 16.77 19.74
N ILE A 60 2.18 17.07 18.60
CA ILE A 60 1.85 18.22 17.76
C ILE A 60 0.39 18.14 17.27
N TYR A 61 -0.04 17.01 16.70
CA TYR A 61 -1.42 16.93 16.19
C TYR A 61 -2.45 16.92 17.33
N ILE A 62 -2.13 16.35 18.51
CA ILE A 62 -3.01 16.42 19.68
C ILE A 62 -3.18 17.88 20.10
N ILE A 63 -2.09 18.65 20.18
CA ILE A 63 -2.14 20.08 20.53
C ILE A 63 -2.98 20.86 19.52
N LEU A 64 -2.71 20.69 18.22
CA LEU A 64 -3.42 21.42 17.17
C LEU A 64 -4.91 21.07 17.12
N GLY A 65 -5.25 19.78 17.18
CA GLY A 65 -6.65 19.33 17.18
C GLY A 65 -7.39 19.79 18.43
N THR A 66 -6.75 19.71 19.60
CA THR A 66 -7.32 20.18 20.88
C THR A 66 -7.52 21.69 20.86
N TYR A 67 -6.55 22.47 20.35
CA TYR A 67 -6.66 23.91 20.20
C TYR A 67 -7.84 24.29 19.32
N PHE A 68 -7.99 23.63 18.16
CA PHE A 68 -9.09 23.86 17.22
C PHE A 68 -10.46 23.56 17.88
N LEU A 69 -10.63 22.40 18.49
CA LEU A 69 -11.89 22.01 19.11
C LEU A 69 -12.25 22.91 20.32
N TYR A 70 -11.27 23.22 21.17
CA TYR A 70 -11.50 24.00 22.38
C TYR A 70 -11.68 25.50 22.09
N SER A 71 -10.87 26.09 21.21
CA SER A 71 -10.86 27.54 20.98
C SER A 71 -11.77 28.00 19.85
N ILE A 72 -12.00 27.18 18.82
CA ILE A 72 -12.82 27.55 17.65
C ILE A 72 -14.20 26.92 17.75
N CYS A 73 -14.28 25.63 18.08
CA CYS A 73 -15.57 24.93 18.19
C CYS A 73 -16.22 25.05 19.58
N ASN A 74 -15.54 25.64 20.57
CA ASN A 74 -16.00 25.79 21.95
C ASN A 74 -16.41 24.48 22.63
N TYR A 75 -15.75 23.37 22.28
CA TYR A 75 -16.02 22.06 22.92
C TYR A 75 -15.42 22.01 24.33
N SER A 76 -16.10 21.30 25.23
CA SER A 76 -15.65 21.17 26.61
C SER A 76 -14.46 20.21 26.74
N GLU A 77 -13.67 20.37 27.81
CA GLU A 77 -12.53 19.48 28.11
C GLU A 77 -12.96 18.00 28.10
N LYS A 78 -14.12 17.70 28.68
CA LYS A 78 -14.62 16.32 28.78
C LYS A 78 -14.92 15.71 27.43
N GLN A 79 -15.55 16.47 26.53
CA GLN A 79 -15.87 16.03 25.17
C GLN A 79 -14.59 15.71 24.38
N ILE A 80 -13.58 16.58 24.47
CA ILE A 80 -12.31 16.41 23.73
C ILE A 80 -11.52 15.22 24.30
N VAL A 81 -11.39 15.13 25.62
CA VAL A 81 -10.66 14.05 26.31
C VAL A 81 -11.27 12.68 26.01
N LEU A 82 -12.61 12.56 26.04
CA LEU A 82 -13.30 11.32 25.68
C LEU A 82 -13.09 10.97 24.20
N GLY A 83 -13.13 11.97 23.31
CA GLY A 83 -12.82 11.77 21.90
C GLY A 83 -11.43 11.16 21.69
N ILE A 84 -10.39 11.73 22.34
CA ILE A 84 -9.01 11.22 22.27
C ILE A 84 -8.89 9.83 22.89
N PHE A 85 -9.56 9.57 24.02
CA PHE A 85 -9.58 8.24 24.63
C PHE A 85 -10.10 7.19 23.65
N ILE A 86 -11.24 7.43 23.01
CA ILE A 86 -11.82 6.51 22.01
C ILE A 86 -10.82 6.26 20.88
N VAL A 87 -10.20 7.30 20.32
CA VAL A 87 -9.27 7.16 19.19
C VAL A 87 -8.00 6.41 19.58
N THR A 88 -7.41 6.74 20.72
CA THR A 88 -6.20 6.07 21.23
C THR A 88 -6.48 4.62 21.58
N PHE A 89 -7.64 4.32 22.16
CA PHE A 89 -8.10 2.95 22.40
C PHE A 89 -8.30 2.17 21.10
N LEU A 90 -9.02 2.72 20.12
CA LEU A 90 -9.23 2.08 18.81
C LEU A 90 -7.93 1.84 18.06
N ASN A 91 -6.91 2.67 18.27
CA ASN A 91 -5.59 2.49 17.66
C ASN A 91 -4.79 1.32 18.28
N ILE A 92 -4.92 1.06 19.59
CA ILE A 92 -4.24 -0.06 20.27
C ILE A 92 -5.01 -1.38 20.17
N TRP A 93 -6.34 -1.32 20.01
CA TRP A 93 -7.23 -2.48 20.12
C TRP A 93 -6.90 -3.64 19.17
N PRO A 94 -6.63 -3.44 17.87
CA PRO A 94 -6.24 -4.53 16.98
C PRO A 94 -4.98 -5.27 17.44
N ALA A 95 -4.03 -4.53 18.04
CA ALA A 95 -2.79 -5.12 18.54
C ALA A 95 -2.96 -5.94 19.81
N ILE A 96 -3.90 -5.54 20.67
CA ILE A 96 -4.29 -6.32 21.85
C ILE A 96 -4.90 -7.65 21.42
N ILE A 97 -5.77 -7.65 20.40
CA ILE A 97 -6.40 -8.86 19.87
C ILE A 97 -5.38 -9.76 19.17
N GLN A 98 -4.62 -9.21 18.22
CA GLN A 98 -3.69 -10.00 17.39
C GLN A 98 -2.60 -10.67 18.22
N ASN A 99 -2.13 -10.02 19.29
CA ASN A 99 -1.13 -10.59 20.19
C ASN A 99 -1.76 -11.37 21.36
N HIS A 100 -3.09 -11.56 21.36
CA HIS A 100 -3.85 -12.24 22.42
C HIS A 100 -3.50 -11.79 23.85
N LEU A 101 -3.27 -10.49 24.06
CA LEU A 101 -2.76 -9.94 25.32
C LEU A 101 -3.78 -9.96 26.48
N LEU A 102 -5.01 -10.40 26.24
CA LEU A 102 -6.05 -10.52 27.27
C LEU A 102 -6.13 -11.92 27.89
N LYS A 103 -5.19 -12.84 27.55
CA LYS A 103 -5.13 -14.17 28.16
C LYS A 103 -4.68 -14.07 29.63
N PHE A 104 -5.25 -14.91 30.49
CA PHE A 104 -4.97 -14.89 31.93
C PHE A 104 -3.53 -15.31 32.29
N ARG A 105 -2.85 -16.02 31.37
CA ARG A 105 -1.47 -16.51 31.54
C ARG A 105 -0.56 -15.94 30.46
N ASN A 106 -0.34 -14.63 30.54
CA ASN A 106 0.59 -13.94 29.65
C ASN A 106 2.04 -14.10 30.11
N ASN A 107 2.96 -14.15 29.14
CA ASN A 107 4.40 -14.07 29.38
C ASN A 107 4.81 -12.65 29.80
N THR A 108 5.99 -12.50 30.41
CA THR A 108 6.52 -11.18 30.86
C THR A 108 6.57 -10.14 29.74
N THR A 109 6.84 -10.57 28.51
CA THR A 109 6.86 -9.74 27.30
C THR A 109 5.47 -9.23 26.89
N GLU A 110 4.44 -10.05 27.04
CA GLU A 110 3.04 -9.70 26.72
C GLU A 110 2.47 -8.73 27.76
N TRP A 111 2.78 -8.93 29.05
CA TRP A 111 2.45 -7.97 30.12
C TRP A 111 3.12 -6.62 29.91
N SER A 112 4.40 -6.62 29.54
CA SER A 112 5.16 -5.43 29.17
C SER A 112 4.50 -4.67 28.00
N LEU A 113 4.11 -5.38 26.96
CA LEU A 113 3.45 -4.79 25.78
C LEU A 113 2.09 -4.16 26.14
N LEU A 114 1.29 -4.85 26.97
CA LEU A 114 0.00 -4.34 27.44
C LEU A 114 0.18 -3.09 28.31
N LEU A 115 1.17 -3.07 29.20
CA LEU A 115 1.52 -1.88 29.99
C LEU A 115 1.89 -0.70 29.08
N HIS A 116 2.67 -0.94 28.03
CA HIS A 116 3.04 0.08 27.06
C HIS A 116 1.80 0.71 26.37
N TYR A 117 0.82 -0.11 25.98
CA TYR A 117 -0.43 0.39 25.40
C TYR A 117 -1.28 1.20 26.38
N ILE A 118 -1.29 0.84 27.65
CA ILE A 118 -1.97 1.63 28.69
C ILE A 118 -1.27 2.99 28.86
N ILE A 119 0.06 3.01 28.92
CA ILE A 119 0.84 4.25 29.06
C ILE A 119 0.61 5.16 27.85
N PHE A 120 0.59 4.61 26.63
CA PHE A 120 0.30 5.35 25.40
C PHE A 120 -1.03 6.14 25.49
N VAL A 121 -2.09 5.49 26.00
CA VAL A 121 -3.41 6.12 26.18
C VAL A 121 -3.34 7.21 27.25
N ILE A 122 -2.74 6.91 28.40
CA ILE A 122 -2.60 7.85 29.53
C ILE A 122 -1.83 9.10 29.12
N VAL A 123 -0.69 8.93 28.43
CA VAL A 123 0.14 10.02 27.92
C VAL A 123 -0.67 10.91 26.98
N SER A 124 -1.40 10.32 26.03
CA SER A 124 -2.20 11.08 25.06
C SER A 124 -3.30 11.92 25.73
N ILE A 125 -3.99 11.36 26.72
CA ILE A 125 -5.00 12.09 27.51
C ILE A 125 -4.35 13.19 28.34
N THR A 126 -3.18 12.92 28.92
CA THR A 126 -2.44 13.90 29.72
C THR A 126 -2.02 15.10 28.87
N ILE A 127 -1.51 14.87 27.65
CA ILE A 127 -1.14 15.94 26.71
C ILE A 127 -2.37 16.81 26.38
N CYS A 128 -3.53 16.20 26.13
CA CYS A 128 -4.78 16.94 25.90
C CYS A 128 -5.13 17.85 27.08
N LYS A 129 -5.12 17.29 28.31
CA LYS A 129 -5.42 18.06 29.52
C LYS A 129 -4.44 19.20 29.73
N LEU A 130 -3.14 18.94 29.59
CA LEU A 130 -2.10 19.97 29.68
C LEU A 130 -2.28 21.04 28.60
N THR A 131 -2.71 20.67 27.40
CA THR A 131 -3.01 21.62 26.33
C THR A 131 -4.14 22.56 26.73
N ILE A 132 -5.25 22.04 27.26
CA ILE A 132 -6.42 22.85 27.63
C ILE A 132 -6.16 23.72 28.86
N THR A 133 -5.55 23.13 29.89
CA THR A 133 -5.39 23.77 31.20
C THR A 133 -4.16 24.68 31.30
N ILE A 134 -3.10 24.38 30.54
CA ILE A 134 -1.84 25.11 30.60
C ILE A 134 -1.56 25.82 29.28
N PHE A 135 -1.44 25.08 28.17
CA PHE A 135 -0.93 25.64 26.91
C PHE A 135 -1.83 26.74 26.33
N ILE A 136 -3.13 26.50 26.22
CA ILE A 136 -4.09 27.44 25.64
C ILE A 136 -4.16 28.74 26.47
N PRO A 137 -4.30 28.70 27.81
CA PRO A 137 -4.29 29.93 28.60
C PRO A 137 -2.95 30.67 28.55
N VAL A 138 -1.81 29.99 28.54
CA VAL A 138 -0.49 30.64 28.35
C VAL A 138 -0.42 31.34 26.99
N LEU A 139 -0.89 30.70 25.91
CA LEU A 139 -0.96 31.33 24.58
C LEU A 139 -1.85 32.57 24.57
N LYS A 140 -2.93 32.58 25.37
CA LYS A 140 -3.81 33.74 25.56
C LYS A 140 -3.24 34.78 26.55
N GLY A 141 -2.00 34.58 27.05
CA GLY A 141 -1.28 35.53 27.89
C GLY A 141 -1.52 35.40 29.39
N ALA A 142 -2.15 34.31 29.86
CA ALA A 142 -2.39 34.06 31.27
C ALA A 142 -1.09 33.67 32.02
N LYS A 143 -0.89 34.25 33.20
CA LYS A 143 0.15 33.81 34.15
C LYS A 143 -0.42 32.65 34.99
N LEU A 144 -0.08 31.42 34.62
CA LEU A 144 -0.57 30.21 35.30
C LEU A 144 0.32 29.78 36.47
N PHE A 145 1.63 29.99 36.36
CA PHE A 145 2.58 29.64 37.41
C PHE A 145 2.82 30.87 38.29
N VAL A 146 2.23 30.87 39.48
CA VAL A 146 2.28 31.99 40.43
C VAL A 146 3.71 32.40 40.79
N PHE A 147 4.65 31.45 40.78
CA PHE A 147 6.06 31.70 41.11
C PHE A 147 6.91 32.25 39.94
N LEU A 148 6.33 32.40 38.74
CA LEU A 148 7.05 32.85 37.55
C LEU A 148 6.47 34.17 37.06
N ASP A 149 7.11 35.26 37.47
CA ASP A 149 6.67 36.60 37.06
C ASP A 149 6.87 36.89 35.57
N ASN A 150 7.72 36.10 34.91
CA ASN A 150 8.03 36.24 33.49
C ASN A 150 7.13 35.34 32.62
N LYS A 151 6.35 35.96 31.74
CA LYS A 151 5.49 35.28 30.75
C LYS A 151 6.29 34.35 29.83
N ALA A 152 7.51 34.73 29.45
CA ALA A 152 8.38 33.88 28.63
C ALA A 152 8.80 32.60 29.37
N MET A 153 9.13 32.71 30.66
CA MET A 153 9.46 31.52 31.48
C MET A 153 8.27 30.59 31.68
N THR A 154 7.07 31.16 31.89
CA THR A 154 5.82 30.41 31.96
C THR A 154 5.58 29.62 30.66
N PHE A 155 5.84 30.24 29.51
CA PHE A 155 5.76 29.60 28.20
C PHE A 155 6.79 28.48 28.03
N ILE A 156 8.06 28.72 28.35
CA ILE A 156 9.13 27.71 28.24
C ILE A 156 8.80 26.49 29.10
N ILE A 157 8.36 26.68 30.35
CA ILE A 157 8.01 25.55 31.23
C ILE A 157 6.79 24.79 30.71
N SER A 158 5.79 25.49 30.16
CA SER A 158 4.64 24.83 29.54
C SER A 158 5.05 23.93 28.37
N LEU A 159 6.01 24.35 27.55
CA LEU A 159 6.58 23.54 26.48
C LEU A 159 7.33 22.32 27.02
N PHE A 160 8.13 22.49 28.09
CA PHE A 160 8.82 21.37 28.74
C PHE A 160 7.85 20.32 29.30
N LEU A 161 6.76 20.74 29.96
CA LEU A 161 5.74 19.83 30.49
C LEU A 161 5.03 19.04 29.38
N ILE A 162 4.79 19.67 28.24
CA ILE A 162 4.17 19.04 27.06
C ILE A 162 5.15 18.09 26.34
N ALA A 163 6.45 18.38 26.40
CA ALA A 163 7.50 17.56 25.81
C ALA A 163 7.96 16.39 26.71
N PHE A 164 7.75 16.48 28.03
CA PHE A 164 8.13 15.44 29.01
C PHE A 164 7.69 14.01 28.64
N PRO A 165 6.48 13.77 28.09
CA PRO A 165 6.07 12.44 27.69
C PRO A 165 6.97 11.79 26.63
N ILE A 166 7.73 12.56 25.85
CA ILE A 166 8.73 12.04 24.90
C ILE A 166 9.84 11.29 25.64
N GLU A 167 10.33 11.85 26.75
CA GLU A 167 11.39 11.22 27.54
C GLU A 167 10.88 9.98 28.28
N LEU A 168 9.63 9.99 28.75
CA LEU A 168 9.01 8.80 29.35
C LEU A 168 8.90 7.65 28.35
N GLU A 169 8.38 7.89 27.14
CA GLU A 169 8.26 6.84 26.11
C GLU A 169 9.63 6.31 25.68
N LYS A 170 10.66 7.17 25.55
CA LYS A 170 12.04 6.73 25.29
C LYS A 170 12.58 5.77 26.36
N ILE A 171 12.35 6.09 27.64
CA ILE A 171 12.82 5.25 28.75
C ILE A 171 12.11 3.88 28.71
N ILE A 172 10.80 3.89 28.47
CA ILE A 172 9.99 2.67 28.40
C ILE A 172 10.43 1.81 27.20
N ASP A 173 10.61 2.39 26.02
CA ASP A 173 11.11 1.67 24.83
C ASP A 173 12.46 0.99 25.10
N LYS A 174 13.36 1.65 25.83
CA LYS A 174 14.66 1.10 26.18
C LYS A 174 14.56 -0.09 27.15
N LEU A 175 13.58 -0.07 28.06
CA LEU A 175 13.39 -1.10 29.09
C LEU A 175 12.64 -2.33 28.56
N PHE A 176 11.73 -2.13 27.62
CA PHE A 176 10.78 -3.16 27.17
C PHE A 176 11.06 -3.59 25.73
N ARG A 177 12.24 -4.15 25.49
CA ARG A 177 12.59 -4.78 24.20
C ARG A 177 11.69 -5.99 23.96
N VAL A 178 10.57 -5.80 23.26
CA VAL A 178 9.63 -6.88 22.92
C VAL A 178 9.87 -7.31 21.48
N VAL A 179 10.42 -8.52 21.30
CA VAL A 179 10.60 -9.15 19.98
C VAL A 179 9.33 -9.91 19.59
N ILE A 180 8.81 -9.75 18.37
CA ILE A 180 7.74 -10.63 17.85
C ILE A 180 8.32 -12.03 17.68
N ILE A 181 7.63 -13.03 18.20
CA ILE A 181 7.74 -14.38 17.66
C ILE A 181 6.58 -14.52 16.66
N GLU A 182 6.90 -14.48 15.36
CA GLU A 182 5.95 -14.80 14.29
C GLU A 182 5.74 -16.31 14.24
N ASN A 183 4.60 -16.80 14.73
CA ASN A 183 4.28 -18.23 14.74
C ASN A 183 3.48 -18.62 13.48
N ALA A 184 3.65 -19.87 13.03
CA ALA A 184 2.97 -20.43 11.85
C ALA A 184 1.44 -20.37 11.94
N ASP A 185 0.85 -20.47 13.14
CA ASP A 185 -0.59 -20.39 13.33
C ASP A 185 -1.13 -18.97 13.02
N SER A 186 -0.39 -17.93 13.39
CA SER A 186 -0.76 -16.54 13.09
C SER A 186 -0.77 -16.24 11.59
N TYR A 187 0.07 -16.96 10.82
CA TYR A 187 0.08 -16.86 9.37
C TYR A 187 -1.15 -17.52 8.76
N ARG A 188 -1.53 -18.71 9.25
CA ARG A 188 -2.71 -19.45 8.77
C ARG A 188 -4.01 -18.68 9.02
N GLU A 189 -4.17 -18.12 10.20
CA GLU A 189 -5.35 -17.30 10.53
C GLU A 189 -5.46 -16.06 9.64
N GLU A 190 -4.36 -15.36 9.42
CA GLU A 190 -4.34 -14.16 8.59
C GLU A 190 -4.63 -14.50 7.12
N LEU A 191 -4.08 -15.60 6.60
CA LEU A 191 -4.39 -16.09 5.26
C LEU A 191 -5.89 -16.41 5.12
N TYR A 192 -6.47 -17.13 6.08
CA TYR A 192 -7.90 -17.47 6.08
C TYR A 192 -8.80 -16.23 6.09
N ILE A 193 -8.46 -15.22 6.89
CA ILE A 193 -9.20 -13.96 6.94
C ILE A 193 -9.13 -13.23 5.58
N LEU A 194 -7.93 -13.16 4.99
CA LEU A 194 -7.73 -12.47 3.71
C LEU A 194 -8.44 -13.17 2.55
N GLU A 195 -8.40 -14.49 2.47
CA GLU A 195 -9.13 -15.28 1.47
C GLU A 195 -10.64 -14.99 1.54
N ASN A 196 -11.20 -14.95 2.75
CA ASN A 196 -12.60 -14.58 2.94
C ASN A 196 -12.88 -13.13 2.53
N GLN A 197 -12.01 -12.18 2.85
CA GLN A 197 -12.17 -10.77 2.46
C GLN A 197 -12.08 -10.57 0.94
N LEU A 198 -11.23 -11.32 0.24
CA LEU A 198 -11.09 -11.25 -1.22
C LEU A 198 -12.35 -11.70 -1.97
N ASN A 199 -13.09 -12.64 -1.38
CA ASN A 199 -14.36 -13.14 -1.90
C ASN A 199 -15.53 -12.18 -1.66
N MET A 200 -15.36 -11.16 -0.80
CA MET A 200 -16.38 -10.14 -0.57
C MET A 200 -16.38 -9.09 -1.70
N LYS A 201 -17.57 -8.55 -1.99
CA LYS A 201 -17.69 -7.42 -2.93
C LYS A 201 -16.95 -6.20 -2.37
N ASN A 202 -16.03 -5.65 -3.16
CA ASN A 202 -15.28 -4.45 -2.80
C ASN A 202 -15.73 -3.27 -3.67
N TYR A 203 -16.25 -2.21 -3.04
CA TYR A 203 -16.74 -1.02 -3.73
C TYR A 203 -15.73 -0.41 -4.70
N TYR A 204 -14.44 -0.36 -4.33
CA TYR A 204 -13.42 0.27 -5.18
C TYR A 204 -13.09 -0.55 -6.43
N ILE A 205 -13.21 -1.88 -6.34
CA ILE A 205 -13.03 -2.78 -7.47
C ILE A 205 -14.24 -2.68 -8.40
N GLU A 206 -15.46 -2.80 -7.86
CA GLU A 206 -16.70 -2.71 -8.63
C GLU A 206 -16.83 -1.38 -9.38
N LYS A 207 -16.50 -0.25 -8.71
CA LYS A 207 -16.48 1.07 -9.33
C LYS A 207 -15.55 1.14 -10.55
N ASN A 208 -14.43 0.42 -10.52
CA ASN A 208 -13.40 0.47 -11.55
C ASN A 208 -13.40 -0.78 -12.46
N LYS A 209 -14.40 -1.65 -12.40
CA LYS A 209 -14.44 -2.93 -13.10
C LYS A 209 -14.22 -2.83 -14.60
N ILE A 210 -14.84 -1.84 -15.24
CA ILE A 210 -14.69 -1.59 -16.69
C ILE A 210 -13.24 -1.21 -17.02
N ILE A 211 -12.62 -0.38 -16.18
CA ILE A 211 -11.22 0.05 -16.36
C ILE A 211 -10.30 -1.16 -16.17
N ILE A 212 -10.49 -1.93 -15.11
CA ILE A 212 -9.70 -3.13 -14.80
C ILE A 212 -9.74 -4.11 -15.98
N ASP A 213 -10.93 -4.43 -16.49
CA ASP A 213 -11.09 -5.33 -17.63
C ASP A 213 -10.43 -4.76 -18.92
N SER A 214 -10.61 -3.46 -19.19
CA SER A 214 -9.99 -2.83 -20.37
C SER A 214 -8.46 -2.83 -20.31
N VAL A 215 -7.89 -2.65 -19.11
CA VAL A 215 -6.45 -2.59 -18.86
C VAL A 215 -5.86 -4.00 -18.87
N ALA A 216 -6.53 -4.97 -18.25
CA ALA A 216 -6.15 -6.38 -18.29
C ALA A 216 -6.07 -6.90 -19.73
N ARG A 217 -7.05 -6.54 -20.57
CA ARG A 217 -7.02 -6.81 -22.02
C ARG A 217 -5.86 -6.14 -22.73
N LYS A 218 -5.62 -4.86 -22.45
CA LYS A 218 -4.59 -4.06 -23.11
C LYS A 218 -3.17 -4.61 -22.88
N TYR A 219 -2.89 -5.14 -21.70
CA TYR A 219 -1.56 -5.66 -21.33
C TYR A 219 -1.48 -7.18 -21.29
N ASP A 220 -2.54 -7.86 -21.71
CA ASP A 220 -2.64 -9.31 -21.69
C ASP A 220 -2.33 -9.94 -20.32
N ILE A 221 -3.01 -9.48 -19.28
CA ILE A 221 -2.87 -10.02 -17.93
C ILE A 221 -4.20 -10.61 -17.49
N ASN A 222 -4.13 -11.72 -16.76
CA ASN A 222 -5.31 -12.30 -16.15
C ASN A 222 -5.99 -11.28 -15.21
N ILE A 223 -7.29 -11.06 -15.42
CA ILE A 223 -8.07 -10.10 -14.65
C ILE A 223 -8.05 -10.42 -13.15
N ASP A 224 -8.02 -11.70 -12.77
CA ASP A 224 -8.06 -12.14 -11.39
C ASP A 224 -6.75 -11.82 -10.66
N ILE A 225 -5.59 -11.84 -11.34
CA ILE A 225 -4.32 -11.39 -10.76
C ILE A 225 -4.37 -9.90 -10.46
N LEU A 226 -4.79 -9.10 -11.45
CA LEU A 226 -4.86 -7.65 -11.31
C LEU A 226 -5.85 -7.27 -10.19
N GLU A 227 -7.03 -7.89 -10.15
CA GLU A 227 -7.99 -7.68 -9.07
C GLU A 227 -7.46 -8.13 -7.71
N ALA A 228 -6.77 -9.28 -7.62
CA ALA A 228 -6.21 -9.77 -6.37
C ALA A 228 -5.17 -8.80 -5.81
N ILE A 229 -4.25 -8.31 -6.64
CA ILE A 229 -3.24 -7.31 -6.23
C ILE A 229 -3.92 -6.02 -5.79
N LEU A 230 -4.89 -5.49 -6.54
CA LEU A 230 -5.62 -4.28 -6.16
C LEU A 230 -6.36 -4.46 -4.82
N LYS A 231 -7.01 -5.61 -4.60
CA LYS A 231 -7.69 -5.91 -3.34
C LYS A 231 -6.71 -6.02 -2.18
N LEU A 232 -5.57 -6.67 -2.37
CA LEU A 232 -4.51 -6.78 -1.37
C LEU A 232 -4.02 -5.38 -0.94
N GLU A 233 -3.74 -4.49 -1.88
CA GLU A 233 -3.34 -3.11 -1.57
C GLU A 233 -4.44 -2.34 -0.84
N ILE A 234 -5.71 -2.58 -1.21
CA ILE A 234 -6.85 -1.97 -0.50
C ILE A 234 -6.92 -2.46 0.96
N PHE A 235 -6.75 -3.76 1.22
CA PHE A 235 -6.88 -4.32 2.56
C PHE A 235 -5.67 -4.00 3.45
N TYR A 236 -4.46 -4.06 2.92
CA TYR A 236 -3.25 -3.84 3.71
C TYR A 236 -2.92 -2.37 3.93
N ARG A 237 -3.18 -1.50 2.94
CA ARG A 237 -2.65 -0.14 2.93
C ARG A 237 -3.72 0.95 2.85
N ARG A 238 -4.84 0.71 2.17
CA ARG A 238 -5.84 1.76 1.89
C ARG A 238 -6.85 1.96 3.02
N ARG A 239 -6.56 2.87 3.95
CA ARG A 239 -7.53 3.33 4.97
C ARG A 239 -8.45 4.43 4.43
N LEU A 240 -9.62 4.60 5.07
CA LEU A 240 -10.70 5.51 4.63
C LEU A 240 -10.25 6.92 4.19
N PHE A 241 -9.26 7.51 4.86
CA PHE A 241 -8.82 8.89 4.60
C PHE A 241 -7.53 9.01 3.78
N TYR A 242 -6.78 7.92 3.59
CA TYR A 242 -5.51 7.93 2.84
C TYR A 242 -5.66 8.44 1.41
N PRO A 243 -6.67 8.00 0.62
CA PRO A 243 -6.82 8.45 -0.77
C PRO A 243 -7.04 9.96 -0.90
N ILE A 244 -7.68 10.59 0.09
CA ILE A 244 -7.89 12.04 0.11
C ILE A 244 -6.57 12.73 0.39
N PHE A 245 -5.81 12.24 1.36
CA PHE A 245 -4.53 12.83 1.73
C PHE A 245 -3.47 12.67 0.63
N GLU A 246 -3.36 11.49 0.02
CA GLU A 246 -2.50 11.25 -1.14
C GLU A 246 -2.79 12.26 -2.26
N LYS A 247 -4.08 12.46 -2.58
CA LYS A 247 -4.49 13.46 -3.58
C LYS A 247 -4.08 14.88 -3.19
N ILE A 248 -4.21 15.26 -1.92
CA ILE A 248 -3.78 16.58 -1.42
C ILE A 248 -2.26 16.72 -1.54
N LEU A 249 -1.49 15.74 -1.05
CA LEU A 249 -0.03 15.75 -1.13
C LEU A 249 0.46 15.82 -2.58
N CYS A 250 -0.04 14.95 -3.44
CA CYS A 250 0.37 14.90 -4.85
C CYS A 250 -0.04 16.16 -5.63
N LYS A 251 -1.16 16.80 -5.27
CA LYS A 251 -1.67 18.01 -5.94
C LYS A 251 -0.97 19.29 -5.47
N TYR A 252 -0.81 19.47 -4.16
CA TYR A 252 -0.34 20.73 -3.56
C TYR A 252 1.10 20.66 -3.05
N PHE A 253 1.58 19.49 -2.64
CA PHE A 253 2.92 19.27 -2.07
C PHE A 253 3.75 18.29 -2.92
N SER A 254 3.64 18.37 -4.24
CA SER A 254 4.21 17.39 -5.18
C SER A 254 5.71 17.16 -4.98
N ASN A 255 6.49 18.23 -4.74
CA ASN A 255 7.93 18.12 -4.51
C ASN A 255 8.25 17.30 -3.26
N TYR A 256 7.44 17.41 -2.20
CA TYR A 256 7.61 16.63 -0.99
C TYR A 256 7.23 15.17 -1.22
N ALA A 257 6.12 14.92 -1.92
CA ALA A 257 5.68 13.58 -2.29
C ALA A 257 6.76 12.83 -3.09
N ILE A 258 7.33 13.49 -4.12
CA ILE A 258 8.41 12.93 -4.95
C ILE A 258 9.65 12.67 -4.11
N LYS A 259 10.10 13.65 -3.30
CA LYS A 259 11.30 13.50 -2.45
C LYS A 259 11.17 12.35 -1.43
N LYS A 260 9.96 12.10 -0.95
CA LYS A 260 9.68 11.03 0.02
C LYS A 260 9.37 9.68 -0.61
N ASP A 261 9.25 9.62 -1.93
CA ASP A 261 8.91 8.41 -2.69
C ASP A 261 7.71 7.65 -2.10
N ILE A 262 6.61 8.38 -1.89
CA ILE A 262 5.40 7.80 -1.30
C ILE A 262 4.70 6.82 -2.27
N SER A 263 4.05 5.80 -1.71
CA SER A 263 3.10 4.94 -2.43
C SER A 263 1.76 5.65 -2.60
N VAL A 264 1.15 5.56 -3.78
CA VAL A 264 -0.07 6.33 -4.10
C VAL A 264 -1.09 5.54 -4.91
N GLY A 265 -2.36 5.89 -4.72
CA GLY A 265 -3.50 5.39 -5.49
C GLY A 265 -4.03 4.04 -5.02
N ILE A 266 -4.96 3.48 -5.79
CA ILE A 266 -5.64 2.20 -5.46
C ILE A 266 -4.68 1.01 -5.40
N ALA A 267 -3.62 1.02 -6.22
CA ALA A 267 -2.57 0.02 -6.29
C ALA A 267 -1.34 0.36 -5.45
N GLN A 268 -1.33 1.51 -4.76
CA GLN A 268 -0.24 1.92 -3.84
C GLN A 268 1.16 1.83 -4.46
N ILE A 269 1.30 2.31 -5.70
CA ILE A 269 2.57 2.28 -6.45
C ILE A 269 3.48 3.42 -5.96
N LYS A 270 4.76 3.12 -5.70
CA LYS A 270 5.78 4.15 -5.40
C LYS A 270 6.00 5.07 -6.60
N ILE A 271 6.24 6.35 -6.33
CA ILE A 271 6.49 7.35 -7.37
C ILE A 271 7.70 6.95 -8.24
N SER A 272 8.78 6.48 -7.63
CA SER A 272 9.98 6.01 -8.34
C SER A 272 9.72 4.78 -9.21
N THR A 273 8.85 3.85 -8.77
CA THR A 273 8.43 2.71 -9.57
C THR A 273 7.60 3.17 -10.75
N ALA A 274 6.64 4.09 -10.55
CA ALA A 274 5.83 4.63 -11.63
C ALA A 274 6.66 5.38 -12.67
N GLU A 275 7.69 6.12 -12.25
CA GLU A 275 8.64 6.81 -13.14
C GLU A 275 9.36 5.83 -14.06
N LYS A 276 9.83 4.70 -13.53
CA LYS A 276 10.44 3.63 -14.33
C LYS A 276 9.45 3.01 -15.33
N ILE A 277 8.23 2.72 -14.88
CA ILE A 277 7.20 2.05 -15.69
C ILE A 277 6.65 2.97 -16.79
N LEU A 278 6.50 4.26 -16.50
CA LEU A 278 5.99 5.24 -17.45
C LEU A 278 7.08 5.80 -18.36
N ASN A 279 8.36 5.63 -18.00
CA ASN A 279 9.52 6.24 -18.64
C ASN A 279 9.34 7.77 -18.81
N LYS A 280 8.93 8.43 -17.74
CA LYS A 280 8.64 9.87 -17.67
C LYS A 280 9.05 10.45 -16.33
N ASP A 281 9.45 11.71 -16.31
CA ASP A 281 9.78 12.42 -15.06
C ASP A 281 8.55 12.47 -14.14
N SER A 282 8.78 12.18 -12.85
CA SER A 282 7.76 12.20 -11.80
C SER A 282 6.87 13.46 -11.79
N ARG A 283 7.42 14.63 -12.13
CA ARG A 283 6.70 15.92 -12.15
C ARG A 283 5.59 15.96 -13.21
N GLU A 284 5.70 15.19 -14.29
CA GLU A 284 4.71 15.17 -15.36
C GLU A 284 3.42 14.45 -14.96
N PHE A 285 3.53 13.42 -14.11
CA PHE A 285 2.41 12.56 -13.78
C PHE A 285 1.95 12.62 -12.33
N ILE A 286 2.73 13.21 -11.41
CA ILE A 286 2.43 13.19 -9.96
C ILE A 286 1.03 13.68 -9.60
N LYS A 287 0.48 14.66 -10.33
CA LYS A 287 -0.87 15.19 -10.07
C LYS A 287 -1.99 14.25 -10.53
N LYS A 288 -1.68 13.30 -11.41
CA LYS A 288 -2.64 12.37 -12.03
C LYS A 288 -2.54 10.94 -11.48
N ILE A 289 -1.42 10.55 -10.90
CA ILE A 289 -1.20 9.16 -10.49
C ILE A 289 -2.11 8.66 -9.36
N CYS A 290 -2.77 9.57 -8.63
CA CYS A 290 -3.80 9.23 -7.65
C CYS A 290 -5.19 8.99 -8.27
N TYR A 291 -5.37 9.18 -9.58
CA TYR A 291 -6.61 8.80 -10.26
C TYR A 291 -6.60 7.29 -10.53
N ASP A 292 -7.75 6.66 -10.30
CA ASP A 292 -7.89 5.21 -10.33
C ASP A 292 -7.50 4.65 -11.72
N ASP A 293 -7.88 5.32 -12.82
CA ASP A 293 -7.57 4.93 -14.20
C ASP A 293 -6.07 4.85 -14.49
N MET A 294 -5.34 5.91 -14.16
CA MET A 294 -3.89 5.97 -14.36
C MET A 294 -3.17 4.98 -13.45
N ASN A 295 -3.60 4.87 -12.20
CA ASN A 295 -2.95 4.01 -11.21
C ASN A 295 -3.12 2.53 -11.54
N ILE A 296 -4.31 2.13 -12.02
CA ILE A 296 -4.59 0.77 -12.50
C ILE A 296 -3.79 0.47 -13.78
N ASP A 297 -3.68 1.41 -14.73
CA ASP A 297 -2.84 1.23 -15.94
C ASP A 297 -1.37 0.99 -15.57
N VAL A 298 -0.81 1.77 -14.63
CA VAL A 298 0.57 1.58 -14.14
C VAL A 298 0.74 0.24 -13.42
N CYS A 299 -0.21 -0.15 -12.58
CA CYS A 299 -0.18 -1.44 -11.88
C CYS A 299 -0.14 -2.60 -12.87
N ALA A 300 -0.99 -2.60 -13.90
CA ALA A 300 -0.99 -3.64 -14.92
C ALA A 300 0.32 -3.67 -15.73
N ARG A 301 0.85 -2.52 -16.16
CA ARG A 301 2.17 -2.48 -16.81
C ARG A 301 3.26 -3.10 -15.94
N LEU A 302 3.25 -2.80 -14.65
CA LEU A 302 4.20 -3.36 -13.69
C LEU A 302 4.05 -4.88 -13.61
N ILE A 303 2.84 -5.41 -13.44
CA ILE A 303 2.59 -6.86 -13.40
C ILE A 303 3.09 -7.53 -14.69
N LYS A 304 2.80 -6.95 -15.86
CA LYS A 304 3.22 -7.49 -17.16
C LYS A 304 4.75 -7.53 -17.26
N LEU A 305 5.41 -6.44 -16.89
CA LEU A 305 6.86 -6.38 -16.85
C LEU A 305 7.46 -7.45 -15.93
N LEU A 306 6.84 -7.71 -14.77
CA LEU A 306 7.30 -8.75 -13.84
C LEU A 306 7.10 -10.17 -14.41
N ILE A 307 5.97 -10.44 -15.07
CA ILE A 307 5.73 -11.72 -15.75
C ILE A 307 6.76 -11.92 -16.86
N ASP A 308 6.94 -10.92 -17.73
CA ASP A 308 7.88 -11.00 -18.85
C ASP A 308 9.33 -11.13 -18.34
N ASN A 309 9.70 -10.47 -17.25
CA ASN A 309 11.02 -10.61 -16.62
C ASN A 309 11.23 -12.02 -16.04
N TYR A 310 10.19 -12.64 -15.48
CA TYR A 310 10.27 -14.01 -14.96
C TYR A 310 10.43 -15.02 -16.11
N GLU A 311 9.66 -14.87 -17.18
CA GLU A 311 9.71 -15.76 -18.36
C GLU A 311 11.02 -15.64 -19.14
N ASN A 312 11.58 -14.43 -19.26
CA ASN A 312 12.80 -14.19 -20.04
C ASN A 312 14.10 -14.53 -19.29
N LYS A 313 14.09 -14.63 -17.95
CA LYS A 313 15.30 -14.93 -17.16
C LYS A 313 15.51 -16.44 -17.03
N ASN A 314 15.99 -17.06 -18.10
CA ASN A 314 16.35 -18.48 -18.13
C ASN A 314 17.75 -18.82 -17.55
N SER A 315 18.45 -17.94 -16.84
CA SER A 315 19.85 -18.22 -16.45
C SER A 315 20.48 -17.45 -15.28
N ASP A 316 19.73 -16.78 -14.41
CA ASP A 316 20.31 -16.17 -13.20
C ASP A 316 20.03 -17.04 -11.96
N PHE A 317 21.12 -17.47 -11.31
CA PHE A 317 21.20 -18.46 -10.22
C PHE A 317 20.28 -18.18 -8.99
N TYR A 318 19.68 -16.98 -8.89
CA TYR A 318 18.82 -16.57 -7.77
C TYR A 318 17.31 -16.83 -7.96
N ILE A 319 16.85 -17.20 -9.16
CA ILE A 319 15.40 -17.38 -9.44
C ILE A 319 14.90 -18.81 -9.20
N TYR A 320 15.81 -19.80 -9.10
CA TYR A 320 15.44 -21.21 -8.97
C TYR A 320 14.70 -21.59 -7.67
N GLU A 321 14.60 -20.69 -6.69
CA GLU A 321 13.85 -20.94 -5.44
C GLU A 321 12.45 -20.32 -5.41
N PHE A 322 12.10 -19.42 -6.34
CA PHE A 322 10.82 -18.70 -6.31
C PHE A 322 9.91 -19.07 -7.47
N ASP A 323 8.66 -19.42 -7.16
CA ASP A 323 7.61 -19.44 -8.18
C ASP A 323 7.25 -18.02 -8.65
N ILE A 324 6.53 -17.91 -9.77
CA ILE A 324 6.14 -16.62 -10.34
C ILE A 324 5.37 -15.73 -9.36
N TYR A 325 4.56 -16.31 -8.47
CA TYR A 325 3.75 -15.54 -7.51
C TYR A 325 4.61 -14.97 -6.38
N GLN A 326 5.62 -15.72 -5.94
CA GLN A 326 6.64 -15.25 -5.00
C GLN A 326 7.49 -14.16 -5.64
N TYR A 327 7.90 -14.35 -6.91
CA TYR A 327 8.64 -13.33 -7.66
C TYR A 327 7.85 -12.02 -7.78
N ILE A 328 6.60 -12.09 -8.23
CA ILE A 328 5.70 -10.93 -8.33
C ILE A 328 5.55 -10.27 -6.96
N SER A 329 5.31 -11.04 -5.90
CA SER A 329 5.09 -10.49 -4.55
C SER A 329 6.32 -9.77 -3.99
N LEU A 330 7.51 -10.35 -4.19
CA LEU A 330 8.78 -9.79 -3.74
C LEU A 330 9.09 -8.46 -4.46
N GLU A 331 9.03 -8.47 -5.79
CA GLU A 331 9.37 -7.31 -6.62
C GLU A 331 8.34 -6.20 -6.52
N TYR A 332 7.04 -6.54 -6.52
CA TYR A 332 5.96 -5.56 -6.40
C TYR A 332 6.04 -4.79 -5.08
N LEU A 333 6.34 -5.49 -3.98
CA LEU A 333 6.48 -4.88 -2.65
C LEU A 333 7.87 -4.25 -2.43
N GLY A 334 8.84 -4.49 -3.33
CA GLY A 334 10.20 -3.95 -3.27
C GLY A 334 11.04 -4.55 -2.15
N GLY A 335 10.95 -5.86 -1.94
CA GLY A 335 11.72 -6.61 -0.94
C GLY A 335 13.00 -7.21 -1.50
N CYS A 336 14.00 -7.39 -0.63
CA CYS A 336 15.20 -8.18 -0.95
C CYS A 336 15.06 -9.66 -0.53
N PHE A 337 14.19 -9.93 0.44
CA PHE A 337 13.93 -11.28 0.99
C PHE A 337 12.44 -11.43 1.30
N MET A 338 11.93 -12.66 1.23
CA MET A 338 10.53 -12.96 1.55
C MET A 338 10.24 -12.72 3.02
N ASN A 339 9.34 -11.78 3.30
CA ASN A 339 8.75 -11.57 4.62
C ASN A 339 7.32 -12.12 4.68
N LYS A 340 6.71 -12.12 5.87
CA LYS A 340 5.34 -12.61 6.08
C LYS A 340 4.32 -12.01 5.10
N THR A 341 4.36 -10.70 4.88
CA THR A 341 3.44 -10.01 3.95
C THR A 341 3.61 -10.50 2.52
N MET A 342 4.86 -10.65 2.05
CA MET A 342 5.15 -11.19 0.71
C MET A 342 4.69 -12.65 0.58
N MET A 343 4.86 -13.45 1.64
CA MET A 343 4.35 -14.83 1.66
C MET A 343 2.82 -14.86 1.58
N LEU A 344 2.12 -13.98 2.31
CA LEU A 344 0.66 -13.86 2.24
C LEU A 344 0.20 -13.44 0.83
N TYR A 345 0.83 -12.43 0.23
CA TYR A 345 0.58 -12.02 -1.15
C TYR A 345 0.75 -13.20 -2.10
N SER A 346 1.89 -13.89 -2.05
CA SER A 346 2.18 -15.01 -2.93
C SER A 346 1.18 -16.16 -2.77
N SER A 347 0.74 -16.46 -1.54
CA SER A 347 -0.21 -17.53 -1.27
C SER A 347 -1.60 -17.21 -1.80
N ILE A 348 -2.01 -15.95 -1.65
CA ILE A 348 -3.28 -15.46 -2.19
C ILE A 348 -3.29 -15.50 -3.71
N LEU A 349 -2.22 -14.99 -4.36
CA LEU A 349 -2.10 -15.03 -5.81
C LEU A 349 -2.15 -16.47 -6.32
N ARG A 350 -1.42 -17.37 -5.68
CA ARG A 350 -1.43 -18.81 -6.00
C ARG A 350 -2.82 -19.43 -5.84
N GLY A 351 -3.55 -19.06 -4.78
CA GLY A 351 -4.92 -19.54 -4.55
C GLY A 351 -5.91 -19.06 -5.62
N VAL A 352 -5.87 -17.77 -5.95
CA VAL A 352 -6.75 -17.14 -6.94
C VAL A 352 -6.48 -17.66 -8.36
N MET A 353 -5.22 -17.97 -8.66
CA MET A 353 -4.75 -18.43 -9.97
C MET A 353 -4.68 -19.95 -10.13
N LYS A 354 -5.23 -20.71 -9.17
CA LYS A 354 -5.25 -22.16 -9.28
C LYS A 354 -5.98 -22.59 -10.56
N ASN A 355 -5.27 -23.28 -11.44
CA ASN A 355 -5.75 -23.73 -12.77
C ASN A 355 -6.15 -22.59 -13.72
N LYS A 356 -5.61 -21.39 -13.54
CA LYS A 356 -5.82 -20.26 -14.44
C LYS A 356 -4.52 -19.84 -15.08
N GLU A 357 -4.64 -19.36 -16.30
CA GLU A 357 -3.53 -18.84 -17.08
C GLU A 357 -3.17 -17.41 -16.67
N LEU A 358 -1.90 -17.03 -16.71
CA LEU A 358 -1.42 -15.71 -16.28
C LEU A 358 -1.86 -14.55 -17.19
N TYR A 359 -2.34 -14.90 -18.38
CA TYR A 359 -2.75 -13.96 -19.41
C TYR A 359 -4.26 -13.74 -19.44
N TYR A 360 -4.72 -12.79 -20.25
CA TYR A 360 -6.14 -12.47 -20.33
C TYR A 360 -6.91 -13.56 -21.11
N CYS A 361 -7.90 -14.17 -20.45
CA CYS A 361 -8.86 -15.08 -21.08
C CYS A 361 -10.24 -14.41 -21.12
N GLY A 362 -10.62 -13.85 -22.26
CA GLY A 362 -11.97 -13.33 -22.48
C GLY A 362 -13.02 -14.45 -22.51
N MET A 363 -14.30 -14.12 -22.39
CA MET A 363 -15.38 -15.07 -22.65
C MET A 363 -15.42 -15.43 -24.14
N GLY A 364 -14.70 -16.47 -24.55
CA GLY A 364 -14.86 -17.12 -25.86
C GLY A 364 -13.72 -16.97 -26.88
N ASP A 365 -12.62 -16.29 -26.55
CA ASP A 365 -11.49 -16.16 -27.47
C ASP A 365 -10.50 -17.31 -27.26
N ASN A 366 -10.48 -18.28 -28.18
CA ASN A 366 -9.39 -19.25 -28.24
C ASN A 366 -8.09 -18.50 -28.54
N ARG A 367 -7.06 -18.70 -27.70
CA ARG A 367 -5.71 -18.22 -27.99
C ARG A 367 -4.96 -19.27 -28.79
N TYR A 368 -4.12 -18.80 -29.69
CA TYR A 368 -3.34 -19.68 -30.53
C TYR A 368 -1.89 -19.21 -30.59
N SER A 369 -0.95 -20.07 -30.21
CA SER A 369 0.47 -19.85 -30.46
C SER A 369 0.74 -20.26 -31.89
N VAL A 370 1.20 -19.32 -32.71
CA VAL A 370 1.67 -19.57 -34.06
C VAL A 370 3.18 -19.46 -34.08
N ILE A 371 3.83 -20.58 -34.32
CA ILE A 371 5.29 -20.66 -34.47
C ILE A 371 5.59 -20.69 -35.96
N ILE A 372 6.32 -19.67 -36.43
CA ILE A 372 6.74 -19.51 -37.82
C ILE A 372 8.25 -19.75 -37.87
N THR A 373 8.66 -20.81 -38.56
CA THR A 373 10.08 -21.11 -38.77
C THR A 373 10.42 -21.19 -40.26
N LYS A 374 11.63 -20.75 -40.61
CA LYS A 374 12.19 -20.92 -41.96
C LYS A 374 13.71 -20.91 -41.89
N GLU A 375 14.34 -21.86 -42.60
CA GLU A 375 15.79 -21.93 -42.78
C GLU A 375 16.23 -21.15 -44.03
N ASN A 376 17.49 -20.73 -44.07
CA ASN A 376 18.13 -20.03 -45.20
C ASN A 376 17.38 -18.76 -45.63
N ILE A 377 17.10 -17.87 -44.67
CA ILE A 377 16.38 -16.62 -44.92
C ILE A 377 17.32 -15.42 -45.11
N ILE A 378 17.08 -14.66 -46.17
CA ILE A 378 17.86 -13.46 -46.52
C ILE A 378 17.19 -12.23 -45.89
N ARG A 379 18.00 -11.21 -45.56
CA ARG A 379 17.57 -9.97 -44.88
C ARG A 379 16.38 -9.25 -45.52
N GLU A 380 16.25 -9.29 -46.84
CA GLU A 380 15.12 -8.68 -47.55
C GLU A 380 13.79 -9.41 -47.25
N GLU A 381 13.81 -10.74 -47.16
CA GLU A 381 12.64 -11.54 -46.79
C GLU A 381 12.26 -11.34 -45.32
N TYR A 382 13.26 -11.24 -44.44
CA TYR A 382 13.06 -10.87 -43.03
C TYR A 382 12.34 -9.52 -42.90
N ASN A 383 12.79 -8.49 -43.62
CA ASN A 383 12.17 -7.16 -43.55
C ASN A 383 10.71 -7.16 -44.02
N LYS A 384 10.38 -7.96 -45.05
CA LYS A 384 8.99 -8.12 -45.52
C LYS A 384 8.11 -8.80 -44.47
N LEU A 385 8.61 -9.85 -43.84
CA LEU A 385 7.90 -10.58 -42.78
C LEU A 385 7.71 -9.70 -41.54
N LYS A 386 8.76 -8.99 -41.11
CA LYS A 386 8.70 -8.05 -39.99
C LYS A 386 7.65 -6.97 -40.21
N ASN A 387 7.65 -6.32 -41.37
CA ASN A 387 6.65 -5.30 -41.72
C ASN A 387 5.21 -5.85 -41.71
N PHE A 388 5.00 -7.12 -42.06
CA PHE A 388 3.68 -7.76 -42.00
C PHE A 388 3.26 -8.01 -40.55
N ILE A 389 4.16 -8.53 -39.72
CA ILE A 389 3.92 -8.80 -38.30
C ILE A 389 3.69 -7.49 -37.54
N ASP A 390 4.54 -6.48 -37.74
CA ASP A 390 4.40 -5.16 -37.11
C ASP A 390 3.05 -4.51 -37.45
N LYS A 391 2.52 -4.71 -38.67
CA LYS A 391 1.18 -4.24 -39.03
C LYS A 391 0.08 -4.95 -38.24
N LEU A 392 0.18 -6.27 -38.10
CA LEU A 392 -0.80 -7.05 -37.33
C LEU A 392 -0.74 -6.70 -35.83
N GLU A 393 0.46 -6.52 -35.28
CA GLU A 393 0.69 -6.12 -33.89
C GLU A 393 0.17 -4.71 -33.62
N ASN A 394 0.43 -3.74 -34.50
CA ASN A 394 -0.12 -2.38 -34.40
C ASN A 394 -1.64 -2.35 -34.47
N SER A 395 -2.26 -3.28 -35.21
CA SER A 395 -3.71 -3.46 -35.24
C SER A 395 -4.27 -4.25 -34.04
N ARG A 396 -3.41 -4.65 -33.08
CA ARG A 396 -3.74 -5.47 -31.91
C ARG A 396 -4.37 -6.83 -32.23
N LYS A 397 -4.09 -7.36 -33.43
CA LYS A 397 -4.59 -8.68 -33.85
C LYS A 397 -3.73 -9.83 -33.33
N ILE A 398 -2.46 -9.55 -33.01
CA ILE A 398 -1.46 -10.50 -32.50
C ILE A 398 -0.58 -9.84 -31.43
N GLU A 399 0.05 -10.65 -30.59
CA GLU A 399 1.13 -10.25 -29.66
C GLU A 399 2.41 -11.03 -30.00
N MET A 400 3.53 -10.32 -30.18
CA MET A 400 4.80 -10.97 -30.48
C MET A 400 5.49 -11.44 -29.19
N LYS A 401 5.75 -12.74 -29.08
CA LYS A 401 6.42 -13.33 -27.91
C LYS A 401 7.91 -13.50 -28.12
N LYS A 402 8.30 -13.94 -29.32
CA LYS A 402 9.70 -14.24 -29.63
C LYS A 402 9.98 -13.97 -31.08
N MET A 403 11.12 -13.33 -31.35
CA MET A 403 11.64 -13.16 -32.70
C MET A 403 13.14 -13.37 -32.68
N ILE A 404 13.59 -14.48 -33.24
CA ILE A 404 15.01 -14.75 -33.45
C ILE A 404 15.25 -14.75 -34.95
N PHE A 405 16.25 -13.99 -35.38
CA PHE A 405 16.73 -13.98 -36.75
C PHE A 405 18.24 -14.15 -36.75
N ILE A 406 18.71 -15.16 -37.48
CA ILE A 406 20.12 -15.39 -37.76
C ILE A 406 20.27 -15.38 -39.28
N GLU A 407 20.99 -14.38 -39.78
CA GLU A 407 21.13 -14.11 -41.22
C GLU A 407 21.69 -15.32 -41.96
N ASN A 408 21.06 -15.69 -43.07
CA ASN A 408 21.38 -16.88 -43.89
C ASN A 408 21.21 -18.24 -43.19
N GLU A 409 20.76 -18.29 -41.93
CA GLU A 409 20.56 -19.55 -41.20
C GLU A 409 19.09 -19.83 -40.96
N ARG A 410 18.43 -19.02 -40.12
CA ARG A 410 17.04 -19.27 -39.74
C ARG A 410 16.32 -18.06 -39.19
N ILE A 411 15.01 -18.13 -39.23
CA ILE A 411 14.12 -17.28 -38.45
C ILE A 411 13.18 -18.15 -37.62
N ASP A 412 13.01 -17.80 -36.36
CA ASP A 412 12.04 -18.39 -35.44
C ASP A 412 11.18 -17.26 -34.86
N ILE A 413 9.89 -17.26 -35.19
CA ILE A 413 8.93 -16.29 -34.67
C ILE A 413 7.85 -17.03 -33.90
N GLU A 414 7.53 -16.55 -32.71
CA GLU A 414 6.37 -16.99 -31.94
C GLU A 414 5.45 -15.79 -31.71
N ILE A 415 4.20 -15.94 -32.13
CA ILE A 415 3.14 -14.94 -32.00
C ILE A 415 1.90 -15.56 -31.37
N ILE A 416 1.22 -14.81 -30.50
CA ILE A 416 -0.10 -15.18 -29.98
C ILE A 416 -1.16 -14.50 -30.84
N CYS A 417 -2.14 -15.29 -31.30
CA CYS A 417 -3.30 -14.83 -32.04
C CYS A 417 -4.56 -14.93 -31.17
N TYR A 418 -5.41 -13.91 -31.25
CA TYR A 418 -6.65 -13.80 -30.48
C TYR A 418 -7.90 -14.18 -31.26
N SER A 419 -7.78 -14.49 -32.56
CA SER A 419 -8.93 -14.87 -33.39
C SER A 419 -8.57 -15.94 -34.41
N SER A 420 -9.53 -16.83 -34.67
CA SER A 420 -9.39 -17.85 -35.72
C SER A 420 -9.28 -17.26 -37.13
N GLU A 421 -9.79 -16.05 -37.35
CA GLU A 421 -9.67 -15.32 -38.62
C GLU A 421 -8.25 -14.80 -38.85
N THR A 422 -7.60 -14.24 -37.82
CA THR A 422 -6.20 -13.82 -37.88
C THR A 422 -5.28 -14.98 -38.20
N ILE A 423 -5.55 -16.18 -37.67
CA ILE A 423 -4.78 -17.39 -37.99
C ILE A 423 -4.96 -17.79 -39.44
N LYS A 424 -6.19 -17.73 -39.98
CA LYS A 424 -6.43 -18.00 -41.40
C LYS A 424 -5.68 -16.99 -42.28
N GLU A 425 -5.63 -15.73 -41.88
CA GLU A 425 -4.87 -14.66 -42.57
C GLU A 425 -3.36 -14.96 -42.57
N ILE A 426 -2.79 -15.33 -41.41
CA ILE A 426 -1.38 -15.69 -41.25
C ILE A 426 -1.04 -16.95 -42.07
N LYS A 427 -1.84 -18.01 -41.93
CA LYS A 427 -1.65 -19.26 -42.67
C LYS A 427 -1.68 -19.04 -44.17
N LYS A 428 -2.68 -18.32 -44.68
CA LYS A 428 -2.82 -18.02 -46.11
C LYS A 428 -1.62 -17.26 -46.68
N ASN A 429 -1.08 -16.30 -45.93
CA ASN A 429 0.03 -15.46 -46.39
C ASN A 429 1.40 -16.11 -46.21
N LEU A 430 1.58 -16.97 -45.20
CA LEU A 430 2.90 -17.46 -44.79
C LEU A 430 3.13 -18.97 -45.01
N GLU A 431 2.12 -19.85 -44.98
CA GLU A 431 2.32 -21.31 -45.12
C GLU A 431 2.98 -21.72 -46.44
N LYS A 432 2.89 -20.88 -47.48
CA LYS A 432 3.55 -21.14 -48.77
C LYS A 432 5.07 -20.96 -48.73
N LYS A 433 5.59 -20.20 -47.77
CA LYS A 433 7.01 -19.79 -47.70
C LYS A 433 7.68 -20.13 -46.37
N TYR A 434 6.90 -20.41 -45.33
CA TYR A 434 7.34 -20.63 -43.96
C TYR A 434 6.62 -21.85 -43.38
N ILE A 435 7.27 -22.55 -42.46
CA ILE A 435 6.62 -23.59 -41.66
C ILE A 435 5.84 -22.90 -40.56
N CYS A 436 4.50 -23.00 -40.60
CA CYS A 436 3.63 -22.44 -39.58
C CYS A 436 3.00 -23.55 -38.74
N LYS A 437 3.40 -23.68 -37.47
CA LYS A 437 2.74 -24.55 -36.48
C LYS A 437 1.76 -23.72 -35.66
N VAL A 438 0.54 -24.22 -35.48
CA VAL A 438 -0.49 -23.56 -34.68
C VAL A 438 -0.89 -24.47 -33.54
N ASN A 439 -0.70 -24.00 -32.32
CA ASN A 439 -1.13 -24.68 -31.10
C ASN A 439 -2.25 -23.86 -30.46
N ILE A 440 -3.29 -24.53 -29.98
CA ILE A 440 -4.31 -23.90 -29.13
C ILE A 440 -3.68 -23.76 -27.74
N ILE A 441 -3.77 -22.56 -27.16
CA ILE A 441 -3.32 -22.24 -25.81
C ILE A 441 -4.54 -22.10 -24.91
#